data_AF-A0A813SZQ8-F1
#
_entry.id   AF-A0A813SZQ8-F1
#
_cell.length_a   1.000
_cell.length_b   1.000
_cell.length_c   1.000
_cell.angle_alpha   90.00
_cell.angle_beta   90.00
_cell.angle_gamma   90.00
#
_symmetry.space_group_name_H-M   'P 1'
#
loop_
_entity.id
_entity.type
_entity.pdbx_description
1 polymer ?
#
loop_
_entity_poly.entity_id
_entity_poly.type
_entity_poly.pdbx_seq_one_letter_code
_entity_poly.pdbx_strand_id
1 'polypeptide(L)'
;MSMKTNGEILENFIDRIVDIGVALKQALPVLTDSPNVASKLSDILKAANSNSKALTVITDKLENLERKIETLNVQLSAKNEQVEKLNQQVNALNGHVNTLSQASMVRIFNSYCLRPECLIQLIRIGSRKIPHDINTLYQFKNLNDEQITDFLEYYDLEKSEQNQENHLKLAIFLGINPSLI
;
A
#
# COMPACT_ATOMS: atom_id res chain seq x y z
N MET A 1 37.22 -0.24 4.72
CA MET A 1 37.80 -1.08 3.64
C MET A 1 36.83 -0.96 2.47
N SER A 2 37.14 -0.09 1.50
CA SER A 2 36.23 0.13 0.35
C SER A 2 36.27 -1.11 -0.53
N MET A 3 35.17 -1.86 -0.59
CA MET A 3 35.03 -2.95 -1.57
C MET A 3 35.00 -2.31 -2.95
N LYS A 4 36.03 -2.55 -3.75
CA LYS A 4 36.02 -2.19 -5.17
C LYS A 4 34.75 -2.73 -5.81
N THR A 5 34.03 -1.88 -6.54
CA THR A 5 32.83 -2.31 -7.25
C THR A 5 33.22 -3.34 -8.32
N ASN A 6 32.29 -4.22 -8.69
CA ASN A 6 32.54 -5.21 -9.75
C ASN A 6 33.01 -4.53 -11.06
N GLY A 7 32.58 -3.29 -11.32
CA GLY A 7 33.05 -2.46 -12.43
C GLY A 7 34.53 -2.13 -12.36
N GLU A 8 35.03 -1.66 -11.21
CA GLU A 8 36.46 -1.32 -11.04
C GLU A 8 37.38 -2.54 -11.21
N ILE A 9 36.94 -3.73 -10.79
CA ILE A 9 37.71 -4.97 -10.97
C ILE A 9 37.78 -5.35 -12.45
N LEU A 10 36.68 -5.17 -13.18
CA LEU A 10 36.57 -5.48 -14.60
C LEU A 10 37.40 -4.51 -15.45
N GLU A 11 37.35 -3.20 -15.16
CA GLU A 11 38.18 -2.18 -15.83
C GLU A 11 39.68 -2.47 -15.64
N ASN A 12 40.12 -2.72 -14.40
CA ASN A 12 41.51 -3.08 -14.11
C ASN A 12 41.97 -4.36 -14.84
N PHE A 13 41.06 -5.31 -15.06
CA PHE A 13 41.36 -6.52 -15.82
C PHE A 13 41.47 -6.26 -17.32
N ILE A 14 40.58 -5.42 -17.87
CA ILE A 14 40.61 -5.00 -19.28
C ILE A 14 41.91 -4.24 -19.57
N ASP A 15 42.27 -3.27 -18.73
CA ASP A 15 43.50 -2.47 -18.88
C ASP A 15 44.75 -3.35 -18.89
N ARG A 16 44.83 -4.33 -17.99
CA ARG A 16 45.93 -5.29 -17.96
C ARG A 16 46.02 -6.15 -19.22
N ILE A 17 44.90 -6.57 -19.81
CA ILE A 17 44.91 -7.32 -21.07
C ILE A 17 45.39 -6.43 -22.22
N VAL A 18 44.97 -5.17 -22.25
CA VAL A 18 45.42 -4.19 -23.25
C VAL A 18 46.93 -3.96 -23.13
N ASP A 19 47.45 -3.75 -21.92
CA ASP A 19 48.87 -3.58 -21.65
C ASP A 19 49.70 -4.80 -22.08
N ILE A 20 49.22 -6.02 -21.80
CA ILE A 20 49.85 -7.26 -22.26
C ILE A 20 49.84 -7.31 -23.79
N GLY A 21 48.74 -6.94 -24.44
CA GLY A 21 48.66 -6.86 -25.91
C GLY A 21 49.66 -5.87 -26.52
N VAL A 22 49.83 -4.70 -25.89
CA VAL A 22 50.81 -3.69 -26.30
C VAL A 22 52.24 -4.19 -26.11
N ALA A 23 52.55 -4.79 -24.95
CA ALA A 23 53.87 -5.34 -24.66
C ALA A 23 54.24 -6.48 -25.62
N LEU A 24 53.30 -7.38 -25.93
CA LEU A 24 53.52 -8.44 -26.91
C LEU A 24 53.73 -7.91 -28.33
N LYS A 25 52.99 -6.87 -28.73
CA LYS A 25 53.18 -6.20 -30.03
C LYS A 25 54.56 -5.55 -30.14
N GLN A 26 55.07 -4.98 -29.04
CA GLN A 26 56.40 -4.37 -28.98
C GLN A 26 57.54 -5.41 -28.94
N ALA A 27 57.30 -6.59 -28.35
CA ALA A 27 58.26 -7.69 -28.31
C ALA A 27 58.33 -8.49 -29.63
N LEU A 28 57.32 -8.35 -30.49
CA LEU A 28 57.21 -9.03 -31.78
C LEU A 28 58.45 -8.92 -32.69
N PRO A 29 59.13 -7.77 -32.83
CA PRO A 29 60.32 -7.61 -33.69
C PRO A 29 61.60 -8.27 -33.14
N VAL A 30 61.60 -8.68 -31.86
CA VAL A 30 62.76 -9.28 -31.17
C VAL A 30 62.68 -10.82 -31.19
N LEU A 31 61.49 -11.39 -31.44
CA LEU A 31 61.21 -12.82 -31.44
C LEU A 31 61.27 -13.47 -32.86
N THR A 32 61.69 -12.72 -33.88
CA THR A 32 61.45 -13.02 -35.31
C THR A 32 62.44 -13.92 -36.04
N ASP A 33 63.37 -14.60 -35.37
CA ASP A 33 64.26 -15.56 -36.06
C ASP A 33 63.57 -16.90 -36.39
N SER A 34 62.32 -17.12 -35.93
CA SER A 34 61.51 -18.30 -36.24
C SER A 34 60.12 -17.90 -36.79
N PRO A 35 59.82 -18.17 -38.08
CA PRO A 35 58.54 -17.85 -38.71
C PRO A 35 57.32 -18.47 -37.99
N ASN A 36 57.51 -19.63 -37.35
CA ASN A 36 56.46 -20.34 -36.62
C ASN A 36 56.06 -19.61 -35.32
N VAL A 37 57.02 -18.95 -34.65
CA VAL A 37 56.77 -18.16 -33.43
C VAL A 37 56.02 -16.88 -33.76
N ALA A 38 56.43 -16.18 -34.83
CA ALA A 38 55.77 -14.95 -35.27
C ALA A 38 54.30 -15.17 -35.67
N SER A 39 54.00 -16.27 -36.38
CA SER A 39 52.61 -16.62 -36.76
C SER A 39 51.75 -16.87 -35.52
N LYS A 40 52.21 -17.71 -34.58
CA LYS A 40 51.46 -18.01 -33.35
C LYS A 40 51.21 -16.78 -32.50
N LEU A 41 52.18 -15.86 -32.42
CA LEU A 41 52.03 -14.62 -31.65
C LEU A 41 51.00 -13.68 -32.27
N SER A 42 50.96 -13.59 -33.60
CA SER A 42 49.94 -12.85 -34.34
C SER A 42 48.53 -13.39 -34.04
N ASP A 43 48.37 -14.71 -34.00
CA ASP A 43 47.08 -15.34 -33.69
C ASP A 43 46.65 -15.08 -32.24
N ILE A 44 47.57 -15.13 -31.28
CA ILE A 44 47.33 -14.78 -29.88
C ILE A 44 46.87 -13.31 -29.76
N LEU A 45 47.54 -12.39 -30.45
CA LEU A 45 47.16 -10.97 -30.45
C LEU A 45 45.77 -10.73 -31.04
N LYS A 46 45.41 -11.44 -32.12
CA LYS A 46 44.05 -11.37 -32.70
C LYS A 46 43.00 -11.91 -31.73
N ALA A 47 43.27 -13.03 -31.07
CA ALA A 47 42.37 -13.61 -30.07
C ALA A 47 42.19 -12.68 -28.86
N ALA A 48 43.28 -12.11 -28.34
CA ALA A 48 43.25 -11.16 -27.22
C ALA A 48 42.41 -9.91 -27.55
N ASN A 49 42.62 -9.31 -28.73
CA ASN A 49 41.83 -8.16 -29.18
C ASN A 49 40.35 -8.50 -29.36
N SER A 50 40.03 -9.69 -29.85
CA SER A 50 38.65 -10.14 -30.01
C SER A 50 37.96 -10.34 -28.65
N ASN A 51 38.67 -10.93 -27.69
CA ASN A 51 38.17 -11.11 -26.32
C ASN A 51 37.99 -9.78 -25.59
N SER A 52 38.91 -8.83 -25.76
CA SER A 52 38.79 -7.48 -25.20
C SER A 52 37.51 -6.78 -25.68
N LYS A 53 37.22 -6.83 -26.99
CA LYS A 53 35.96 -6.29 -27.55
C LYS A 53 34.73 -6.98 -26.98
N ALA A 54 34.76 -8.30 -26.84
CA ALA A 54 33.65 -9.05 -26.27
C ALA A 54 33.41 -8.67 -24.80
N LEU A 55 34.48 -8.44 -24.03
CA LEU A 55 34.39 -7.97 -22.64
C LEU A 55 33.74 -6.59 -22.55
N THR A 56 34.15 -5.62 -23.38
CA THR A 56 33.50 -4.30 -23.42
C THR A 56 31.99 -4.41 -23.67
N VAL A 57 31.57 -5.23 -24.64
CA VAL A 57 30.14 -5.45 -24.92
C VAL A 57 29.41 -6.09 -23.75
N ILE A 58 30.07 -6.98 -23.00
CA ILE A 58 29.49 -7.59 -21.80
C ILE A 58 29.34 -6.54 -20.68
N THR A 59 30.35 -5.67 -20.48
CA THR A 59 30.30 -4.56 -19.52
C THR A 59 29.11 -3.64 -19.80
N ASP A 60 28.97 -3.17 -21.05
CA ASP A 60 27.86 -2.28 -21.45
C ASP A 60 26.49 -2.92 -21.20
N LYS A 61 26.38 -4.24 -21.44
CA LYS A 61 25.15 -5.00 -21.19
C LYS A 61 24.86 -5.11 -19.69
N LEU A 62 25.87 -5.33 -18.86
CA LEU A 62 25.71 -5.40 -17.41
C LEU A 62 25.24 -4.06 -16.84
N GLU A 63 25.86 -2.95 -17.22
CA GLU A 63 25.44 -1.61 -16.79
C GLU A 63 24.00 -1.28 -17.22
N ASN A 64 23.59 -1.72 -18.40
CA ASN A 64 22.21 -1.56 -18.87
C ASN A 64 21.24 -2.39 -18.02
N LEU A 65 21.59 -3.64 -17.70
CA LEU A 65 20.79 -4.49 -16.84
C LEU A 65 20.69 -3.93 -15.41
N GLU A 66 21.77 -3.40 -14.85
CA GLU A 66 21.77 -2.75 -13.53
C GLU A 66 20.80 -1.57 -13.49
N ARG A 67 20.85 -0.67 -14.49
CA ARG A 67 19.90 0.45 -14.60
C ARG A 67 18.44 0.00 -14.74
N LYS A 68 18.20 -1.08 -15.47
CA LYS A 68 16.84 -1.67 -15.59
C LYS A 68 16.36 -2.22 -14.26
N ILE A 69 17.22 -2.92 -13.51
CA ILE A 69 16.90 -3.45 -12.19
C ILE A 69 16.58 -2.31 -11.23
N GLU A 70 17.37 -1.23 -11.23
CA GLU A 70 17.10 -0.06 -10.39
C GLU A 70 15.75 0.58 -10.72
N THR A 71 15.45 0.76 -12.01
CA THR A 71 14.15 1.28 -12.47
C THR A 71 12.99 0.38 -12.01
N LEU A 72 13.13 -0.94 -12.14
CA LEU A 72 12.12 -1.90 -11.70
C LEU A 72 11.93 -1.86 -10.18
N ASN A 73 12.99 -1.70 -9.39
CA ASN A 73 12.91 -1.59 -7.95
C ASN A 73 12.14 -0.33 -7.51
N VAL A 74 12.37 0.81 -8.16
CA VAL A 74 11.61 2.04 -7.90
C VAL A 74 10.13 1.84 -8.23
N GLN A 75 9.81 1.23 -9.37
CA GLN A 75 8.43 0.94 -9.77
C GLN A 75 7.75 -0.02 -8.78
N LEU A 76 8.46 -1.05 -8.31
CA LEU A 76 7.94 -2.00 -7.34
C LEU A 76 7.64 -1.32 -5.99
N SER A 77 8.54 -0.44 -5.52
CA SER A 77 8.32 0.32 -4.29
C SER A 77 7.06 1.20 -4.39
N ALA A 78 6.91 1.94 -5.49
CA ALA A 78 5.73 2.77 -5.72
C ALA A 78 4.43 1.94 -5.78
N LYS A 79 4.49 0.73 -6.36
CA LYS A 79 3.35 -0.19 -6.39
C LYS A 79 3.01 -0.75 -5.00
N ASN A 80 4.00 -1.07 -4.18
CA ASN A 80 3.77 -1.51 -2.81
C ASN A 80 3.10 -0.41 -1.96
N GLU A 81 3.54 0.84 -2.09
CA GLU A 81 2.88 1.97 -1.43
C GLU A 81 1.42 2.15 -1.86
N GLN A 82 1.13 1.93 -3.15
CA GLN A 82 -0.24 1.98 -3.67
C GLN A 82 -1.11 0.87 -3.07
N VAL A 83 -0.57 -0.35 -2.96
CA VAL A 83 -1.26 -1.49 -2.34
C VAL A 83 -1.57 -1.22 -0.86
N GLU A 84 -0.62 -0.66 -0.10
CA GLU A 84 -0.86 -0.34 1.31
C GLU A 84 -1.96 0.71 1.50
N LYS A 85 -1.99 1.74 0.66
CA LYS A 85 -3.08 2.73 0.67
C LYS A 85 -4.44 2.08 0.40
N LEU A 86 -4.51 1.17 -0.56
CA LEU A 86 -5.74 0.43 -0.86
C LEU A 86 -6.16 -0.48 0.31
N ASN A 87 -5.23 -1.17 0.95
CA ASN A 87 -5.51 -2.01 2.12
C ASN A 87 -6.10 -1.19 3.28
N GLN A 88 -5.54 -0.01 3.55
CA GLN A 88 -6.08 0.89 4.57
C GLN A 88 -7.52 1.34 4.25
N GLN A 89 -7.80 1.67 2.99
CA GLN A 89 -9.14 2.03 2.55
C GLN A 89 -10.13 0.86 2.73
N VAL A 90 -9.77 -0.34 2.28
CA VAL A 90 -10.60 -1.54 2.44
C VAL A 90 -10.92 -1.81 3.91
N ASN A 91 -9.94 -1.68 4.80
CA ASN A 91 -10.16 -1.85 6.23
C ASN A 91 -11.12 -0.80 6.82
N ALA A 92 -11.00 0.46 6.41
CA ALA A 92 -11.94 1.50 6.82
C ALA A 92 -13.37 1.23 6.31
N LEU A 93 -13.52 0.84 5.05
CA LEU A 93 -14.80 0.44 4.46
C LEU A 93 -15.43 -0.75 5.19
N ASN A 94 -14.64 -1.78 5.51
CA ASN A 94 -15.12 -2.92 6.30
C ASN A 94 -15.61 -2.49 7.69
N GLY A 95 -14.91 -1.55 8.35
CA GLY A 95 -15.36 -0.95 9.60
C GLY A 95 -16.72 -0.26 9.48
N HIS A 96 -16.93 0.51 8.40
CA HIS A 96 -18.22 1.15 8.13
C HIS A 96 -19.34 0.15 7.85
N VAL A 97 -19.08 -0.89 7.06
CA VAL A 97 -20.05 -1.97 6.78
C VAL A 97 -20.47 -2.68 8.05
N ASN A 98 -19.52 -3.02 8.93
CA ASN A 98 -19.82 -3.66 10.21
C ASN A 98 -20.69 -2.76 11.09
N THR A 99 -20.37 -1.47 11.16
CA THR A 99 -21.16 -0.49 11.94
C THR A 99 -22.59 -0.37 11.39
N LEU A 100 -22.74 -0.27 10.06
CA LEU A 100 -24.05 -0.20 9.41
C LEU A 100 -24.87 -1.48 9.62
N SER A 101 -24.22 -2.65 9.54
CA SER A 101 -24.87 -3.94 9.80
C SER A 101 -25.40 -4.02 11.24
N GLN A 102 -24.60 -3.62 12.22
CA GLN A 102 -25.03 -3.55 13.62
C GLN A 102 -26.21 -2.59 13.82
N ALA A 103 -26.13 -1.37 13.28
CA ALA A 103 -27.23 -0.41 13.34
C ALA A 103 -28.52 -0.96 12.70
N SER A 104 -28.39 -1.67 11.57
CA SER A 104 -29.53 -2.28 10.87
C SER A 104 -30.18 -3.38 11.70
N MET A 105 -29.39 -4.23 12.36
CA MET A 105 -29.91 -5.25 13.27
C MET A 105 -30.65 -4.64 14.45
N VAL A 106 -30.12 -3.56 15.05
CA VAL A 106 -30.79 -2.81 16.13
C VAL A 106 -32.14 -2.25 15.65
N ARG A 107 -32.19 -1.64 14.47
CA ARG A 107 -33.43 -1.10 13.90
C ARG A 107 -34.48 -2.19 13.67
N ILE A 108 -34.06 -3.33 13.10
CA ILE A 108 -34.94 -4.47 12.88
C ILE A 108 -35.47 -4.99 14.23
N PHE A 109 -34.60 -5.16 15.23
CA PHE A 109 -35.01 -5.58 16.57
C PHE A 109 -36.05 -4.61 17.18
N ASN A 110 -35.78 -3.31 17.16
CA ASN A 110 -36.67 -2.29 17.68
C ASN A 110 -38.01 -2.24 16.92
N SER A 111 -38.04 -2.56 15.63
CA SER A 111 -39.27 -2.52 14.81
C SER A 111 -40.32 -3.55 15.25
N TYR A 112 -39.88 -4.65 15.88
CA TYR A 112 -40.78 -5.66 16.45
C TYR A 112 -41.30 -5.29 17.86
N CYS A 113 -40.85 -4.16 18.41
CA CYS A 113 -41.18 -3.73 19.76
C CYS A 113 -42.51 -2.98 19.79
N LEU A 114 -43.61 -3.69 20.11
CA LEU A 114 -44.97 -3.15 20.05
C LEU A 114 -45.60 -2.84 21.42
N ARG A 115 -45.00 -3.34 22.52
CA ARG A 115 -45.53 -3.20 23.88
C ARG A 115 -44.66 -2.24 24.71
N PRO A 116 -45.21 -1.47 25.66
CA PRO A 116 -44.45 -0.51 26.45
C PRO A 116 -43.24 -1.12 27.19
N GLU A 117 -43.37 -2.34 27.69
CA GLU A 117 -42.37 -3.04 28.49
C GLU A 117 -41.29 -3.71 27.63
N CYS A 118 -41.46 -3.70 26.31
CA CYS A 118 -40.51 -4.30 25.40
C CYS A 118 -39.18 -3.55 25.42
N LEU A 119 -38.10 -4.31 25.44
CA LEU A 119 -36.76 -3.77 25.45
C LEU A 119 -36.42 -3.19 24.08
N ILE A 120 -35.79 -2.02 24.08
CA ILE A 120 -35.20 -1.40 22.89
C ILE A 120 -33.69 -1.37 23.01
N GLN A 121 -33.01 -1.31 21.88
CA GLN A 121 -31.57 -1.12 21.80
C GLN A 121 -31.24 0.22 21.15
N LEU A 122 -30.22 0.88 21.69
CA LEU A 122 -29.69 2.13 21.14
C LEU A 122 -28.50 1.83 20.25
N ILE A 123 -28.35 2.63 19.19
CA ILE A 123 -27.23 2.51 18.25
C ILE A 123 -26.03 3.23 18.87
N ARG A 124 -24.89 2.55 18.98
CA ARG A 124 -23.65 3.16 19.48
C ARG A 124 -22.86 3.77 18.32
N ILE A 125 -22.40 5.01 18.49
CA ILE A 125 -21.54 5.70 17.51
C ILE A 125 -20.12 5.75 18.05
N GLY A 126 -19.27 4.86 17.55
CA GLY A 126 -17.86 4.77 17.96
C GLY A 126 -17.72 4.63 19.48
N SER A 127 -16.95 5.52 20.09
CA SER A 127 -16.72 5.58 21.54
C SER A 127 -17.58 6.61 22.27
N ARG A 128 -18.54 7.27 21.59
CA ARG A 128 -19.39 8.28 22.23
C ARG A 128 -20.23 7.66 23.34
N LYS A 129 -20.38 8.37 24.46
CA LYS A 129 -21.26 7.94 25.55
C LYS A 129 -22.70 8.23 25.17
N ILE A 130 -23.58 7.23 25.33
CA ILE A 130 -25.03 7.41 25.16
C ILE A 130 -25.52 8.45 26.19
N PRO A 131 -26.31 9.45 25.78
CA PRO A 131 -26.67 10.57 26.65
C PRO A 131 -27.59 10.16 27.80
N HIS A 132 -28.58 9.31 27.53
CA HIS A 132 -29.58 8.86 28.52
C HIS A 132 -29.71 7.34 28.53
N ASP A 133 -29.89 6.77 29.73
CA ASP A 133 -30.12 5.33 29.88
C ASP A 133 -31.60 5.01 29.69
N ILE A 134 -31.95 4.57 28.47
CA ILE A 134 -33.27 4.07 28.14
C ILE A 134 -33.16 2.66 27.57
N ASN A 135 -33.99 1.77 28.07
CA ASN A 135 -33.98 0.36 27.70
C ASN A 135 -35.36 -0.19 27.36
N THR A 136 -36.44 0.58 27.53
CA THR A 136 -37.80 0.17 27.15
C THR A 136 -38.47 1.16 26.21
N LEU A 137 -39.44 0.65 25.44
CA LEU A 137 -40.29 1.49 24.61
C LEU A 137 -41.07 2.52 25.45
N TYR A 138 -41.52 2.16 26.66
CA TYR A 138 -42.18 3.08 27.57
C TYR A 138 -41.30 4.28 27.92
N GLN A 139 -40.04 4.05 28.30
CA GLN A 139 -39.10 5.14 28.58
C GLN A 139 -38.86 6.01 27.35
N PHE A 140 -38.71 5.41 26.17
CA PHE A 140 -38.55 6.15 24.91
C PHE A 140 -39.74 7.06 24.60
N LYS A 141 -40.98 6.58 24.80
CA LYS A 141 -42.19 7.37 24.58
C LYS A 141 -42.35 8.54 25.53
N ASN A 142 -41.74 8.46 26.71
CA ASN A 142 -41.84 9.48 27.76
C ASN A 142 -40.57 10.35 27.87
N LEU A 143 -39.74 10.37 26.83
CA LEU A 143 -38.60 11.30 26.77
C LEU A 143 -39.09 12.74 26.77
N ASN A 144 -38.40 13.61 27.51
CA ASN A 144 -38.64 15.04 27.45
C ASN A 144 -37.83 15.69 26.30
N ASP A 145 -38.13 16.96 26.01
CA ASP A 145 -37.56 17.74 24.91
C ASP A 145 -36.03 17.85 24.97
N GLU A 146 -35.47 17.99 26.17
CA GLU A 146 -34.02 18.05 26.40
C GLU A 146 -33.37 16.70 26.06
N GLN A 147 -33.97 15.60 26.54
CA GLN A 147 -33.45 14.26 26.25
C GLN A 147 -33.54 13.91 24.77
N ILE A 148 -34.63 14.29 24.09
CA ILE A 148 -34.77 14.13 22.64
C ILE A 148 -33.67 14.91 21.93
N THR A 149 -33.45 16.17 22.33
CA THR A 149 -32.41 17.05 21.77
C THR A 149 -31.02 16.44 21.91
N ASP A 150 -30.69 15.91 23.09
CA ASP A 150 -29.41 15.24 23.35
C ASP A 150 -29.20 14.01 22.46
N PHE A 151 -30.27 13.23 22.23
CA PHE A 151 -30.21 12.08 21.32
C PHE A 151 -30.05 12.50 19.86
N LEU A 152 -30.78 13.53 19.41
CA LEU A 152 -30.61 14.05 18.05
C LEU A 152 -29.18 14.52 17.81
N GLU A 153 -28.59 15.22 18.77
CA GLU A 153 -27.20 15.67 18.69
C GLU A 153 -26.21 14.49 18.71
N TYR A 154 -26.43 13.50 19.59
CA TYR A 154 -25.60 12.30 19.64
C TYR A 154 -25.58 11.55 18.30
N TYR A 155 -26.73 11.48 17.61
CA TYR A 155 -26.90 10.82 16.31
C TYR A 155 -26.64 11.74 15.10
N ASP A 156 -26.22 12.99 15.32
CA ASP A 156 -26.01 14.00 14.28
C ASP A 156 -27.26 14.20 13.38
N LEU A 157 -28.45 14.22 13.98
CA LEU A 157 -29.75 14.42 13.32
C LEU A 157 -30.20 15.88 13.39
N GLU A 158 -30.83 16.36 12.31
CA GLU A 158 -31.35 17.73 12.23
C GLU A 158 -32.53 17.97 13.18
N LYS A 159 -32.40 18.99 14.02
CA LYS A 159 -33.45 19.46 14.94
C LYS A 159 -34.51 20.27 14.17
N SER A 160 -35.78 20.00 14.45
CA SER A 160 -36.94 20.80 14.04
C SER A 160 -37.42 21.68 15.20
N GLU A 161 -38.16 22.74 14.88
CA GLU A 161 -38.87 23.57 15.86
C GLU A 161 -40.00 22.80 16.55
N GLN A 162 -40.54 21.76 15.92
CA GLN A 162 -41.61 20.93 16.47
C GLN A 162 -41.05 19.73 17.21
N ASN A 163 -41.27 19.68 18.53
CA ASN A 163 -40.77 18.59 19.36
C ASN A 163 -41.32 17.21 18.94
N GLN A 164 -42.60 17.14 18.54
CA GLN A 164 -43.17 15.89 18.04
C GLN A 164 -42.47 15.37 16.77
N GLU A 165 -42.03 16.28 15.89
CA GLU A 165 -41.24 15.92 14.70
C GLU A 165 -39.85 15.39 15.09
N ASN A 166 -39.23 15.98 16.11
CA ASN A 166 -37.94 15.52 16.66
C ASN A 166 -38.04 14.12 17.26
N HIS A 167 -39.10 13.87 18.05
CA HIS A 167 -39.36 12.55 18.63
C HIS A 167 -39.58 11.49 17.55
N LEU A 168 -40.34 11.86 16.52
CA LEU A 168 -40.61 11.00 15.36
C LEU A 168 -39.34 10.71 14.55
N LYS A 169 -38.50 11.73 14.28
CA LYS A 169 -37.20 11.56 13.61
C LYS A 169 -36.31 10.57 14.36
N LEU A 170 -36.24 10.72 15.68
CA LEU A 170 -35.47 9.82 16.53
C LEU A 170 -36.03 8.39 16.49
N ALA A 171 -37.35 8.23 16.54
CA ALA A 171 -38.02 6.94 16.46
C ALA A 171 -37.71 6.23 15.12
N ILE A 172 -37.86 6.95 14.00
CA ILE A 172 -37.54 6.45 12.65
C ILE A 172 -36.06 6.03 12.58
N PHE A 173 -35.16 6.85 13.09
CA PHE A 173 -33.72 6.55 13.08
C PHE A 173 -33.38 5.28 13.87
N LEU A 174 -34.05 5.05 15.01
CA LEU A 174 -33.87 3.87 15.84
C LEU A 174 -34.67 2.65 15.37
N GLY A 175 -35.48 2.79 14.32
CA GLY A 175 -36.35 1.71 13.83
C GLY A 175 -37.56 1.42 14.73
N ILE A 176 -37.93 2.36 15.61
CA ILE A 176 -39.12 2.27 16.44
C ILE A 176 -40.33 2.68 15.60
N ASN A 177 -41.42 1.91 15.66
CA ASN A 177 -42.61 2.19 14.86
C ASN A 177 -43.21 3.57 15.18
N PRO A 178 -43.26 4.51 14.21
CA PRO A 178 -43.85 5.84 14.36
C PRO A 178 -45.26 5.88 14.94
N SER A 179 -46.11 4.91 14.62
CA SER A 179 -47.51 4.91 15.09
C SER A 179 -47.65 4.69 16.59
N LEU A 180 -46.54 4.37 17.26
CA LEU A 180 -46.47 4.18 18.71
C LEU A 180 -46.01 5.45 19.44
N ILE A 181 -45.55 6.48 18.73
CA ILE A 181 -45.05 7.75 19.29
C ILE A 181 -46.16 8.80 19.20
#